data_AF-A0A955UN21-F1
#
_entry.id   AF-A0A955UN21-F1
#
_cell.length_a   1.000
_cell.length_b   1.000
_cell.length_c   1.000
_cell.angle_alpha   90.00
_cell.angle_beta   90.00
_cell.angle_gamma   90.00
#
_symmetry.space_group_name_H-M   'P 1'
#
loop_
_entity.id
_entity.type
_entity.pdbx_description
1 polymer ?
#
loop_
_entity_poly.entity_id
_entity_poly.type
_entity_poly.pdbx_seq_one_letter_code
_entity_poly.pdbx_strand_id
1 'polypeptide(L)'
;DPEGDDVDRPALFLSGDLPLAMPEEISSFVQQAEAANVDYALGLCPAESLDVFRPSGPDEVGITVAYFNTRDGRYRQNNLHYARPARIGRLDRIEEMYELRHQRRFWNMFVLALRLLMDRVGGLKIAVLFGMMHLAGIADRNGHRRLARLLGRFVTLEINRATIAKILDTRFALIVGESGGCALDIDTEEEYDAVRARYDDWWPAHRARSRALHGELVASMIVPGGAAAPSEPPSGPGGTGSPS
;
A
#
# COMPACT_ATOMS: atom_id res chain seq x y z
N ASP A 1 2.95 -19.11 17.25
CA ASP A 1 2.59 -17.70 17.49
C ASP A 1 3.80 -16.93 17.97
N PRO A 2 3.98 -15.68 17.55
CA PRO A 2 5.00 -14.81 18.14
C PRO A 2 4.69 -14.58 19.62
N GLU A 3 5.71 -14.61 20.47
CA GLU A 3 5.60 -14.42 21.92
C GLU A 3 6.39 -13.16 22.35
N GLY A 4 5.90 -12.43 23.35
CA GLY A 4 6.61 -11.27 23.93
C GLY A 4 6.73 -10.08 22.97
N ASP A 5 7.90 -9.43 22.96
CA ASP A 5 8.16 -8.19 22.20
C ASP A 5 8.02 -8.35 20.67
N ASP A 6 8.08 -9.57 20.14
CA ASP A 6 7.90 -9.86 18.71
C ASP A 6 6.46 -9.65 18.23
N VAL A 7 5.48 -9.65 19.14
CA VAL A 7 4.07 -9.34 18.84
C VAL A 7 3.90 -7.89 18.39
N ASP A 8 4.74 -6.99 18.92
CA ASP A 8 4.61 -5.55 18.72
C ASP A 8 5.52 -5.02 17.62
N ARG A 9 6.32 -5.90 17.01
CA ARG A 9 7.28 -5.54 15.99
C ARG A 9 6.56 -5.01 14.75
N PRO A 10 6.71 -3.72 14.42
CA PRO A 10 6.15 -3.19 13.20
C PRO A 10 7.01 -3.62 12.01
N ALA A 11 6.34 -3.85 10.89
CA ALA A 11 6.95 -4.11 9.60
C ALA A 11 6.36 -3.15 8.57
N LEU A 12 7.25 -2.59 7.75
CA LEU A 12 6.87 -1.88 6.54
C LEU A 12 6.95 -2.87 5.37
N PHE A 13 5.82 -3.07 4.69
CA PHE A 13 5.75 -3.81 3.44
C PHE A 13 5.62 -2.83 2.29
N LEU A 14 6.43 -3.02 1.27
CA LEU A 14 6.40 -2.29 0.02
C LEU A 14 6.71 -3.21 -1.14
N SER A 15 6.18 -2.88 -2.31
CA SER A 15 6.51 -3.60 -3.55
C SER A 15 7.92 -3.23 -4.04
N GLY A 16 8.57 -4.17 -4.73
CA GLY A 16 9.92 -4.00 -5.27
C GLY A 16 9.97 -3.29 -6.64
N ASP A 17 8.83 -3.05 -7.25
CA ASP A 17 8.64 -2.49 -8.60
C ASP A 17 8.23 -1.00 -8.58
N LEU A 18 8.70 -0.26 -7.57
CA LEU A 18 8.40 1.16 -7.35
C LEU A 18 9.61 2.04 -7.71
N PRO A 19 9.94 2.25 -9.00
CA PRO A 19 11.16 2.95 -9.42
C PRO A 19 11.19 4.43 -9.03
N LEU A 20 10.04 5.00 -8.69
CA LEU A 20 9.88 6.41 -8.32
C LEU A 20 9.65 6.58 -6.81
N ALA A 21 9.72 5.53 -6.00
CA ALA A 21 9.57 5.64 -4.55
C ALA A 21 10.67 6.53 -3.95
N MET A 22 10.26 7.50 -3.14
CA MET A 22 11.16 8.45 -2.49
C MET A 22 11.30 8.14 -1.01
N PRO A 23 12.52 8.21 -0.44
CA PRO A 23 12.73 7.90 0.96
C PRO A 23 12.05 8.93 1.89
N GLU A 24 11.90 10.18 1.46
CA GLU A 24 11.12 11.20 2.18
C GLU A 24 9.63 10.81 2.29
N GLU A 25 9.03 10.29 1.20
CA GLU A 25 7.63 9.83 1.17
C GLU A 25 7.44 8.62 2.10
N ILE A 26 8.35 7.65 2.04
CA ILE A 26 8.33 6.46 2.89
C ILE A 26 8.46 6.85 4.37
N SER A 27 9.41 7.74 4.70
CA SER A 27 9.62 8.19 6.08
C SER A 27 8.39 8.92 6.62
N SER A 28 7.80 9.82 5.83
CA SER A 28 6.58 10.53 6.22
C SER A 28 5.41 9.57 6.46
N PHE A 29 5.24 8.55 5.62
CA PHE A 29 4.23 7.53 5.82
C PHE A 29 4.41 6.77 7.13
N VAL A 30 5.64 6.32 7.43
CA VAL A 30 5.95 5.60 8.67
C VAL A 30 5.68 6.48 9.90
N GLN A 31 6.14 7.73 9.88
CA GLN A 31 5.89 8.67 10.99
C GLN A 31 4.39 8.91 11.22
N GLN A 32 3.61 9.05 10.15
CA GLN A 32 2.15 9.18 10.24
C GLN A 32 1.49 7.91 10.78
N ALA A 33 1.97 6.73 10.39
CA ALA A 33 1.45 5.45 10.89
C ALA A 33 1.74 5.27 12.39
N GLU A 34 2.94 5.63 12.84
CA GLU A 34 3.31 5.62 14.24
C GLU A 34 2.48 6.63 15.05
N ALA A 35 2.34 7.86 14.55
CA ALA A 35 1.55 8.90 15.21
C ALA A 35 0.06 8.54 15.30
N ALA A 36 -0.48 7.84 14.31
CA ALA A 36 -1.86 7.34 14.33
C ALA A 36 -2.07 6.22 15.38
N ASN A 37 -1.00 5.62 15.92
CA ASN A 37 -1.05 4.55 16.91
C ASN A 37 -1.99 3.40 16.48
N VAL A 38 -1.80 2.92 15.26
CA VAL A 38 -2.59 1.83 14.64
C VAL A 38 -1.75 0.57 14.44
N ASP A 39 -2.41 -0.57 14.35
CA ASP A 39 -1.76 -1.87 14.10
C ASP A 39 -1.60 -2.16 12.62
N TYR A 40 -2.38 -1.50 11.76
CA TYR A 40 -2.24 -1.56 10.32
C TYR A 40 -2.59 -0.21 9.68
N ALA A 41 -1.66 0.40 8.98
CA ALA A 41 -1.90 1.53 8.10
C ALA A 41 -1.71 1.15 6.63
N LEU A 42 -2.64 1.60 5.79
CA LEU A 42 -2.59 1.48 4.34
C LEU A 42 -2.41 2.87 3.72
N GLY A 43 -1.46 3.01 2.81
CA GLY A 43 -1.24 4.28 2.14
C GLY A 43 -2.16 4.49 0.94
N LEU A 44 -2.53 5.75 0.74
CA LEU A 44 -3.34 6.25 -0.37
C LEU A 44 -2.60 7.41 -1.04
N CYS A 45 -2.85 7.60 -2.33
CA CYS A 45 -2.34 8.70 -3.11
C CYS A 45 -3.50 9.45 -3.79
N PRO A 46 -3.61 10.77 -3.62
CA PRO A 46 -4.58 11.57 -4.35
C PRO A 46 -4.33 11.55 -5.86
N ALA A 47 -5.39 11.66 -6.66
CA ALA A 47 -5.27 11.61 -8.12
C ALA A 47 -4.44 12.75 -8.69
N GLU A 48 -4.58 13.94 -8.12
CA GLU A 48 -3.80 15.14 -8.45
C GLU A 48 -2.30 14.91 -8.29
N SER A 49 -1.90 14.04 -7.35
CA SER A 49 -0.48 13.73 -7.16
C SER A 49 0.10 12.89 -8.28
N LEU A 50 -0.74 12.15 -9.00
CA LEU A 50 -0.34 11.31 -10.11
C LEU A 50 -0.47 11.99 -11.48
N ASP A 51 -1.08 13.18 -11.55
CA ASP A 51 -1.31 13.87 -12.82
C ASP A 51 -0.02 14.18 -13.59
N VAL A 52 1.11 14.38 -12.90
CA VAL A 52 2.43 14.61 -13.52
C VAL A 52 2.95 13.39 -14.29
N PHE A 53 2.50 12.19 -13.95
CA PHE A 53 2.91 10.94 -14.60
C PHE A 53 1.94 10.51 -15.69
N ARG A 54 0.82 11.22 -15.83
CA ARG A 54 -0.19 10.92 -16.85
C ARG A 54 0.22 11.50 -18.19
N PRO A 55 -0.16 10.85 -19.30
CA PRO A 55 -0.05 11.47 -20.60
C PRO A 55 -0.99 12.69 -20.68
N SER A 56 -0.46 13.86 -21.06
CA SER A 56 -1.24 15.09 -21.25
C SER A 56 -1.82 15.20 -22.67
N GLY A 57 -1.30 14.41 -23.62
CA GLY A 57 -1.77 14.33 -25.00
C GLY A 57 -1.80 12.89 -25.54
N PRO A 58 -2.43 12.66 -26.71
CA PRO A 58 -2.60 11.32 -27.30
C PRO A 58 -1.28 10.61 -27.62
N ASP A 59 -0.24 11.38 -27.95
CA ASP A 59 1.08 10.87 -28.34
C ASP A 59 2.12 10.99 -27.21
N GLU A 60 1.70 11.48 -26.03
CA GLU A 60 2.61 11.58 -24.90
C GLU A 60 2.68 10.24 -24.16
N VAL A 61 3.91 9.83 -23.85
CA VAL A 61 4.16 8.63 -23.05
C VAL A 61 3.89 8.95 -21.57
N GLY A 62 3.06 8.14 -20.94
CA GLY A 62 2.71 8.27 -19.52
C GLY A 62 1.97 7.05 -18.97
N ILE A 63 1.72 7.06 -17.67
CA ILE A 63 1.08 5.96 -16.94
C ILE A 63 -0.37 6.32 -16.63
N THR A 64 -1.29 5.43 -17.02
CA THR A 64 -2.72 5.57 -16.70
C THR A 64 -3.12 4.55 -15.65
N VAL A 65 -3.40 5.04 -14.45
CA VAL A 65 -3.84 4.20 -13.33
C VAL A 65 -5.35 4.27 -13.09
N ALA A 66 -5.87 3.23 -12.45
CA ALA A 66 -7.23 3.20 -11.93
C ALA A 66 -7.32 3.90 -10.57
N TYR A 67 -8.44 4.58 -10.35
CA TYR A 67 -8.77 5.26 -9.11
C TYR A 67 -10.09 4.75 -8.55
N PHE A 68 -10.23 4.86 -7.23
CA PHE A 68 -11.54 4.77 -6.59
C PHE A 68 -12.00 6.19 -6.20
N ASN A 69 -13.30 6.42 -6.38
CA ASN A 69 -13.92 7.72 -6.12
C ASN A 69 -14.69 7.65 -4.81
N THR A 70 -14.36 8.54 -3.88
CA THR A 70 -15.07 8.74 -2.62
C THR A 70 -15.60 10.16 -2.57
N ARG A 71 -16.43 10.45 -1.58
CA ARG A 71 -16.87 11.82 -1.27
C ARG A 71 -15.69 12.72 -0.92
N ASP A 72 -14.67 12.16 -0.28
CA ASP A 72 -13.55 12.93 0.26
C ASP A 72 -12.47 13.21 -0.80
N GLY A 73 -12.52 12.49 -1.93
CA GLY A 73 -11.60 12.68 -3.04
C GLY A 73 -11.50 11.47 -3.95
N ARG A 74 -10.59 11.58 -4.93
CA ARG A 74 -10.24 10.51 -5.86
C ARG A 74 -8.85 10.00 -5.49
N TYR A 75 -8.76 8.71 -5.19
CA TYR A 75 -7.54 8.14 -4.64
C TYR A 75 -7.15 6.86 -5.38
N ARG A 76 -5.85 6.59 -5.38
CA ARG A 76 -5.25 5.30 -5.68
C ARG A 76 -4.67 4.74 -4.40
N GLN A 77 -4.79 3.44 -4.19
CA GLN A 77 -4.06 2.77 -3.11
C GLN A 77 -2.57 2.80 -3.47
N ASN A 78 -1.72 3.27 -2.56
CA ASN A 78 -0.28 3.18 -2.77
C ASN A 78 0.23 1.81 -2.28
N ASN A 79 1.49 1.50 -2.60
CA ASN A 79 2.08 0.21 -2.28
C ASN A 79 2.74 0.18 -0.88
N LEU A 80 2.44 1.13 0.02
CA LEU A 80 2.96 1.16 1.38
C LEU A 80 1.95 0.59 2.38
N HIS A 81 2.42 -0.37 3.16
CA HIS A 81 1.67 -0.98 4.24
C HIS A 81 2.53 -1.01 5.49
N TYR A 82 2.09 -0.37 6.56
CA TYR A 82 2.72 -0.48 7.88
C TYR A 82 1.85 -1.39 8.73
N ALA A 83 2.38 -2.50 9.25
CA ALA A 83 1.59 -3.41 10.07
C ALA A 83 2.38 -4.00 11.23
N ARG A 84 1.68 -4.35 12.31
CA ARG A 84 2.10 -5.28 13.35
C ARG A 84 1.35 -6.58 13.11
N PRO A 85 1.89 -7.53 12.33
CA PRO A 85 1.13 -8.67 11.83
C PRO A 85 0.47 -9.47 12.96
N ALA A 86 1.17 -9.67 14.06
CA ALA A 86 0.67 -10.42 15.22
C ALA A 86 -0.54 -9.76 15.93
N ARG A 87 -0.81 -8.48 15.68
CA ARG A 87 -1.98 -7.75 16.22
C ARG A 87 -3.17 -7.69 15.27
N ILE A 88 -3.07 -8.30 14.09
CA ILE A 88 -4.18 -8.38 13.15
C ILE A 88 -5.02 -9.60 13.53
N GLY A 89 -6.24 -9.39 14.04
CA GLY A 89 -7.09 -10.48 14.54
C GLY A 89 -7.50 -11.47 13.46
N ARG A 90 -7.57 -11.05 12.20
CA ARG A 90 -7.96 -11.89 11.05
C ARG A 90 -6.99 -11.83 9.89
N LEU A 91 -5.76 -12.30 10.12
CA LEU A 91 -4.74 -12.45 9.08
C LEU A 91 -5.18 -13.37 7.92
N ASP A 92 -6.00 -14.39 8.21
CA ASP A 92 -6.63 -15.29 7.23
C ASP A 92 -7.35 -14.52 6.12
N ARG A 93 -7.99 -13.39 6.46
CA ARG A 93 -8.71 -12.56 5.50
C ARG A 93 -7.80 -11.81 4.54
N ILE A 94 -6.59 -11.50 4.97
CA ILE A 94 -5.58 -10.89 4.12
C ILE A 94 -5.10 -11.94 3.11
N GLU A 95 -4.78 -13.15 3.56
CA GLU A 95 -4.38 -14.26 2.71
C GLU A 95 -5.46 -14.61 1.68
N GLU A 96 -6.71 -14.78 2.11
CA GLU A 96 -7.86 -14.98 1.20
C GLU A 96 -7.95 -13.88 0.14
N MET A 97 -7.78 -12.61 0.54
CA MET A 97 -7.82 -11.48 -0.39
C MET A 97 -6.70 -11.55 -1.44
N TYR A 98 -5.48 -11.95 -1.06
CA TYR A 98 -4.35 -12.09 -1.98
C TYR A 98 -4.53 -13.26 -2.95
N GLU A 99 -5.02 -14.41 -2.48
CA GLU A 99 -5.32 -15.56 -3.35
C GLU A 99 -6.33 -15.20 -4.45
N LEU A 100 -7.33 -14.36 -4.11
CA LEU A 100 -8.34 -13.90 -5.06
C LEU A 100 -7.79 -12.85 -6.04
N ARG A 101 -6.82 -12.01 -5.62
CA ARG A 101 -6.12 -11.07 -6.52
C ARG A 101 -5.44 -11.82 -7.65
N HIS A 102 -4.90 -13.00 -7.37
CA HIS A 102 -4.22 -13.83 -8.36
C HIS A 102 -5.18 -14.47 -9.39
N GLN A 103 -6.45 -14.69 -9.04
CA GLN A 103 -7.40 -15.40 -9.92
C GLN A 103 -8.01 -14.57 -11.06
N ARG A 104 -7.64 -13.30 -11.27
CA ARG A 104 -8.03 -12.43 -12.41
C ARG A 104 -9.52 -12.39 -12.79
N ARG A 105 -10.44 -12.89 -11.95
CA ARG A 105 -11.89 -12.72 -12.09
C ARG A 105 -12.32 -11.66 -11.09
N PHE A 106 -12.20 -10.39 -11.47
CA PHE A 106 -12.66 -9.22 -10.69
C PHE A 106 -14.08 -9.42 -10.12
N TRP A 107 -14.93 -10.18 -10.82
CA TRP A 107 -16.27 -10.56 -10.38
C TRP A 107 -16.31 -11.54 -9.19
N ASN A 108 -15.37 -12.50 -9.13
CA ASN A 108 -15.28 -13.44 -8.01
C ASN A 108 -14.73 -12.75 -6.75
N MET A 109 -13.82 -11.79 -6.91
CA MET A 109 -13.32 -10.95 -5.82
C MET A 109 -14.44 -10.06 -5.26
N PHE A 110 -15.28 -9.49 -6.14
CA PHE A 110 -16.47 -8.75 -5.75
C PHE A 110 -17.47 -9.63 -5.00
N VAL A 111 -17.77 -10.84 -5.50
CA VAL A 111 -18.70 -11.79 -4.86
C VAL A 111 -18.15 -12.29 -3.53
N LEU A 112 -16.84 -12.53 -3.40
CA LEU A 112 -16.28 -12.94 -2.11
C LEU A 112 -16.28 -11.78 -1.11
N ALA A 113 -15.88 -10.57 -1.51
CA ALA A 113 -16.00 -9.39 -0.65
C ALA A 113 -17.45 -9.17 -0.21
N LEU A 114 -18.43 -9.35 -1.11
CA LEU A 114 -19.86 -9.29 -0.78
C LEU A 114 -20.25 -10.41 0.20
N ARG A 115 -19.77 -11.64 -0.01
CA ARG A 115 -20.07 -12.81 0.82
C ARG A 115 -19.50 -12.68 2.23
N LEU A 116 -18.23 -12.28 2.36
CA LEU A 116 -17.57 -12.06 3.66
C LEU A 116 -18.25 -10.92 4.44
N LEU A 117 -18.77 -9.92 3.73
CA LEU A 117 -19.47 -8.77 4.29
C LEU A 117 -20.92 -9.08 4.68
N MET A 118 -21.58 -9.95 3.92
CA MET A 118 -22.93 -10.46 4.21
C MET A 118 -22.95 -11.49 5.35
N ASP A 119 -21.91 -12.33 5.48
CA ASP A 119 -22.01 -13.48 6.39
C ASP A 119 -21.96 -13.11 7.87
N ARG A 120 -21.10 -12.17 8.33
CA ARG A 120 -20.98 -11.92 9.79
C ARG A 120 -20.61 -10.53 10.30
N VAL A 121 -20.27 -9.53 9.47
CA VAL A 121 -19.63 -8.29 10.00
C VAL A 121 -20.18 -6.97 9.44
N GLY A 122 -20.75 -6.95 8.22
CA GLY A 122 -21.05 -5.69 7.52
C GLY A 122 -22.52 -5.32 7.31
N GLY A 123 -23.42 -6.29 7.28
CA GLY A 123 -24.83 -6.04 6.94
C GLY A 123 -25.04 -5.52 5.52
N LEU A 124 -26.31 -5.53 5.07
CA LEU A 124 -26.70 -5.13 3.70
C LEU A 124 -26.19 -3.73 3.30
N LYS A 125 -26.09 -2.81 4.27
CA LYS A 125 -25.62 -1.44 4.04
C LYS A 125 -24.19 -1.39 3.51
N ILE A 126 -23.25 -2.16 4.07
CA ILE A 126 -21.87 -2.11 3.59
C ILE A 126 -21.77 -2.79 2.22
N ALA A 127 -22.56 -3.85 1.96
CA ALA A 127 -22.60 -4.49 0.64
C ALA A 127 -23.08 -3.52 -0.45
N VAL A 128 -24.09 -2.70 -0.15
CA VAL A 128 -24.55 -1.63 -1.03
C VAL A 128 -23.46 -0.58 -1.26
N LEU A 129 -22.77 -0.11 -0.20
CA LEU A 129 -21.70 0.88 -0.32
C LEU A 129 -20.51 0.35 -1.14
N PHE A 130 -20.13 -0.90 -0.92
CA PHE A 130 -19.10 -1.58 -1.70
C PHE A 130 -19.50 -1.70 -3.17
N GLY A 131 -20.74 -2.09 -3.45
CA GLY A 131 -21.31 -2.09 -4.80
C GLY A 131 -21.27 -0.71 -5.47
N MET A 132 -21.66 0.34 -4.76
CA MET A 132 -21.60 1.73 -5.25
C MET A 132 -20.16 2.15 -5.58
N MET A 133 -19.19 1.81 -4.74
CA MET A 133 -17.77 2.09 -4.98
C MET A 133 -17.26 1.39 -6.25
N HIS A 134 -17.66 0.14 -6.49
CA HIS A 134 -17.26 -0.61 -7.68
C HIS A 134 -17.89 -0.04 -8.95
N LEU A 135 -19.18 0.29 -8.89
CA LEU A 135 -19.88 0.95 -10.00
C LEU A 135 -19.28 2.32 -10.29
N ALA A 136 -18.86 3.08 -9.27
CA ALA A 136 -18.14 4.34 -9.45
C ALA A 136 -16.81 4.12 -10.17
N GLY A 137 -16.05 3.08 -9.81
CA GLY A 137 -14.80 2.72 -10.49
C GLY A 137 -15.00 2.30 -11.94
N ILE A 138 -16.04 1.50 -12.24
CA ILE A 138 -16.39 1.11 -13.62
C ILE A 138 -16.79 2.35 -14.43
N ALA A 139 -17.63 3.23 -13.87
CA ALA A 139 -18.04 4.47 -14.53
C ALA A 139 -16.84 5.38 -14.83
N ASP A 140 -15.88 5.48 -13.92
CA ASP A 140 -14.66 6.28 -14.11
C ASP A 140 -13.79 5.73 -15.23
N ARG A 141 -13.61 4.39 -15.29
CA ARG A 141 -12.85 3.72 -16.36
C ARG A 141 -13.48 3.91 -17.74
N ASN A 142 -14.81 3.98 -17.82
CA ASN A 142 -15.53 4.22 -19.07
C ASN A 142 -15.64 5.73 -19.42
N GLY A 143 -14.93 6.62 -18.72
CA GLY A 143 -14.93 8.05 -18.99
C GLY A 143 -16.12 8.83 -18.41
N HIS A 144 -17.05 8.17 -17.71
CA HIS A 144 -18.22 8.80 -17.08
C HIS A 144 -17.90 9.40 -15.70
N ARG A 145 -16.94 10.34 -15.65
CA ARG A 145 -16.47 10.97 -14.39
C ARG A 145 -17.58 11.60 -13.54
N ARG A 146 -18.63 12.15 -14.17
CA ARG A 146 -19.78 12.74 -13.45
C ARG A 146 -20.58 11.67 -12.70
N LEU A 147 -20.80 10.53 -13.33
CA LEU A 147 -21.50 9.40 -12.72
C LEU A 147 -20.64 8.78 -11.61
N ALA A 148 -19.34 8.62 -11.84
CA ALA A 148 -18.40 8.15 -10.83
C ALA A 148 -18.42 9.00 -9.56
N ARG A 149 -18.44 10.34 -9.70
CA ARG A 149 -18.55 11.26 -8.56
C ARG A 149 -19.90 11.16 -7.85
N LEU A 150 -21.00 10.99 -8.59
CA LEU A 150 -22.32 10.85 -8.00
C LEU A 150 -22.40 9.57 -7.13
N LEU A 151 -21.92 8.45 -7.66
CA LEU A 151 -21.89 7.17 -6.97
C LEU A 151 -20.93 7.18 -5.77
N GLY A 152 -19.75 7.82 -5.94
CA GLY A 152 -18.75 7.97 -4.89
C GLY A 152 -19.20 8.84 -3.71
N ARG A 153 -20.22 9.70 -3.87
CA ARG A 153 -20.69 10.62 -2.82
C ARG A 153 -21.19 9.93 -1.56
N PHE A 154 -21.63 8.68 -1.68
CA PHE A 154 -22.13 7.88 -0.55
C PHE A 154 -21.03 7.11 0.19
N VAL A 155 -19.83 7.05 -0.39
CA VAL A 155 -18.68 6.33 0.15
C VAL A 155 -17.68 7.34 0.66
N THR A 156 -17.23 7.19 1.91
CA THR A 156 -16.22 8.05 2.52
C THR A 156 -15.00 7.23 2.91
N LEU A 157 -13.83 7.87 3.01
CA LEU A 157 -12.63 7.25 3.56
C LEU A 157 -12.88 6.72 4.97
N GLU A 158 -13.66 7.42 5.78
CA GLU A 158 -13.99 6.96 7.15
C GLU A 158 -14.85 5.69 7.13
N ILE A 159 -15.84 5.58 6.23
CA ILE A 159 -16.60 4.34 6.07
C ILE A 159 -15.69 3.20 5.62
N ASN A 160 -14.80 3.44 4.65
CA ASN A 160 -13.84 2.44 4.19
C ASN A 160 -12.90 2.00 5.32
N ARG A 161 -12.30 2.95 6.05
CA ARG A 161 -11.43 2.70 7.20
C ARG A 161 -12.15 1.87 8.26
N ALA A 162 -13.35 2.28 8.69
CA ALA A 162 -14.12 1.57 9.70
C ALA A 162 -14.57 0.17 9.23
N THR A 163 -14.83 0.00 7.94
CA THR A 163 -15.19 -1.29 7.35
C THR A 163 -13.99 -2.23 7.35
N ILE A 164 -12.83 -1.78 6.88
CA ILE A 164 -11.60 -2.59 6.83
C ILE A 164 -11.14 -2.94 8.25
N ALA A 165 -11.18 -1.99 9.19
CA ALA A 165 -10.88 -2.23 10.60
C ALA A 165 -11.71 -3.38 11.19
N LYS A 166 -13.01 -3.44 10.86
CA LYS A 166 -13.92 -4.50 11.31
C LYS A 166 -13.66 -5.83 10.62
N ILE A 167 -13.36 -5.83 9.32
CA ILE A 167 -13.10 -7.05 8.55
C ILE A 167 -11.82 -7.73 9.04
N LEU A 168 -10.78 -6.94 9.28
CA LEU A 168 -9.47 -7.42 9.73
C LEU A 168 -9.36 -7.57 11.26
N ASP A 169 -10.38 -7.10 11.98
CA ASP A 169 -10.42 -7.04 13.44
C ASP A 169 -9.13 -6.41 14.01
N THR A 170 -8.85 -5.17 13.58
CA THR A 170 -7.59 -4.49 13.90
C THR A 170 -7.75 -2.97 13.96
N ARG A 171 -6.84 -2.28 14.66
CA ARG A 171 -6.76 -0.81 14.61
C ARG A 171 -6.20 -0.41 13.26
N PHE A 172 -7.05 0.14 12.40
CA PHE A 172 -6.71 0.44 11.01
C PHE A 172 -6.79 1.94 10.67
N ALA A 173 -5.82 2.43 9.90
CA ALA A 173 -5.81 3.78 9.32
C ALA A 173 -5.57 3.77 7.82
N LEU A 174 -6.14 4.77 7.15
CA LEU A 174 -5.78 5.17 5.79
C LEU A 174 -4.91 6.41 5.89
N ILE A 175 -3.70 6.36 5.32
CA ILE A 175 -2.75 7.48 5.32
C ILE A 175 -2.64 8.03 3.92
N VAL A 176 -2.92 9.31 3.73
CA VAL A 176 -2.85 9.95 2.42
C VAL A 176 -1.46 10.57 2.24
N GLY A 177 -0.71 10.07 1.27
CA GLY A 177 0.59 10.61 0.86
C GLY A 177 0.48 11.39 -0.45
N GLU A 178 1.05 12.59 -0.49
CA GLU A 178 0.86 13.54 -1.59
C GLU A 178 1.98 13.53 -2.64
N SER A 179 3.06 12.76 -2.45
CA SER A 179 4.17 12.73 -3.40
C SER A 179 3.81 11.89 -4.63
N GLY A 180 3.38 10.64 -4.43
CA GLY A 180 2.79 9.77 -5.45
C GLY A 180 3.72 8.71 -6.05
N GLY A 181 5.02 8.72 -5.75
CA GLY A 181 5.98 7.75 -6.26
C GLY A 181 5.69 6.34 -5.76
N CYS A 182 5.35 6.20 -4.47
CA CYS A 182 4.95 4.92 -3.90
C CYS A 182 3.60 4.37 -4.41
N ALA A 183 2.86 5.11 -5.23
CA ALA A 183 1.61 4.65 -5.83
C ALA A 183 1.75 4.17 -7.28
N LEU A 184 2.97 4.19 -7.84
CA LEU A 184 3.27 3.75 -9.20
C LEU A 184 4.16 2.52 -9.18
N ASP A 185 3.52 1.37 -9.18
CA ASP A 185 4.09 0.07 -9.55
C ASP A 185 4.16 -0.07 -11.08
N ILE A 186 5.17 -0.81 -11.54
CA ILE A 186 5.28 -1.23 -12.94
C ILE A 186 4.71 -2.65 -13.05
N ASP A 187 3.48 -2.75 -13.57
CA ASP A 187 2.80 -4.02 -13.84
C ASP A 187 2.92 -4.46 -15.31
N THR A 188 3.12 -3.51 -16.25
CA THR A 188 3.16 -3.80 -17.70
C THR A 188 4.42 -3.30 -18.40
N GLU A 189 4.68 -3.85 -19.59
CA GLU A 189 5.80 -3.44 -20.44
C GLU A 189 5.64 -2.00 -20.92
N GLU A 190 4.41 -1.56 -21.20
CA GLU A 190 4.12 -0.17 -21.56
C GLU A 190 4.42 0.80 -20.41
N GLU A 191 4.11 0.43 -19.16
CA GLU A 191 4.45 1.22 -17.98
C GLU A 191 5.97 1.28 -17.77
N TYR A 192 6.67 0.17 -17.97
CA TYR A 192 8.12 0.12 -17.92
C TYR A 192 8.75 1.03 -18.96
N ASP A 193 8.30 0.95 -20.22
CA ASP A 193 8.77 1.81 -21.30
C ASP A 193 8.46 3.28 -21.02
N ALA A 194 7.32 3.58 -20.41
CA ALA A 194 6.97 4.94 -20.02
C ALA A 194 7.90 5.50 -18.94
N VAL A 195 8.15 4.73 -17.88
CA VAL A 195 9.11 5.12 -16.84
C VAL A 195 10.48 5.29 -17.47
N ARG A 196 10.94 4.34 -18.29
CA ARG A 196 12.26 4.39 -18.92
C ARG A 196 12.42 5.62 -19.81
N ALA A 197 11.41 5.97 -20.60
CA ALA A 197 11.46 7.12 -21.50
C ALA A 197 11.45 8.47 -20.75
N ARG A 198 10.82 8.53 -19.57
CA ARG A 198 10.63 9.77 -18.79
C ARG A 198 11.43 9.82 -17.49
N TYR A 199 12.25 8.82 -17.19
CA TYR A 199 12.91 8.69 -15.89
C TYR A 199 13.76 9.92 -15.56
N ASP A 200 14.56 10.38 -16.52
CA ASP A 200 15.45 11.52 -16.33
C ASP A 200 14.70 12.84 -16.09
N ASP A 201 13.44 12.93 -16.52
CA ASP A 201 12.56 14.08 -16.27
C ASP A 201 11.81 13.92 -14.94
N TRP A 202 11.17 12.76 -14.77
CA TRP A 202 10.27 12.48 -13.66
C TRP A 202 11.01 12.32 -12.34
N TRP A 203 12.15 11.62 -12.32
CA TRP A 203 12.86 11.34 -11.08
C TRP A 203 13.35 12.62 -10.38
N PRO A 204 14.06 13.56 -11.04
CA PRO A 204 14.51 14.78 -10.39
C PRO A 204 13.35 15.67 -9.95
N ALA A 205 12.32 15.83 -10.80
CA ALA A 205 11.13 16.63 -10.49
C ALA A 205 10.36 16.05 -9.30
N HIS A 206 10.19 14.73 -9.28
CA HIS A 206 9.52 14.03 -8.20
C HIS A 206 10.32 14.09 -6.90
N ARG A 207 11.65 13.95 -6.97
CA ARG A 207 12.52 14.10 -5.79
C ARG A 207 12.44 15.50 -5.19
N ALA A 208 12.47 16.54 -6.02
CA ALA A 208 12.33 17.92 -5.57
C ALA A 208 10.96 18.16 -4.91
N ARG A 209 9.89 17.64 -5.51
CA ARG A 209 8.53 17.69 -4.94
C ARG A 209 8.45 16.94 -3.60
N SER A 210 8.97 15.73 -3.53
CA SER A 210 8.96 14.90 -2.31
C SER A 210 9.63 15.62 -1.14
N ARG A 211 10.78 16.24 -1.37
CA ARG A 211 11.48 17.05 -0.36
C ARG A 211 10.71 18.29 0.04
N ALA A 212 10.05 18.96 -0.90
CA ALA A 212 9.24 20.13 -0.60
C ALA A 212 8.02 19.79 0.28
N LEU A 213 7.42 18.61 0.07
CA LEU A 213 6.23 18.16 0.81
C LEU A 213 6.59 17.55 2.18
N HIS A 214 7.62 16.72 2.24
CA HIS A 214 7.94 15.90 3.41
C HIS A 214 9.15 16.41 4.20
N GLY A 215 9.83 17.44 3.70
CA GLY A 215 11.09 17.93 4.26
C GLY A 215 12.30 17.09 3.85
N GLU A 216 13.48 17.55 4.25
CA GLU A 216 14.70 16.75 4.09
C GLU A 216 14.78 15.67 5.17
N LEU A 217 15.28 14.50 4.80
CA LEU A 217 15.62 13.47 5.77
C LEU A 217 16.77 13.98 6.64
N VAL A 218 16.47 14.25 7.91
CA VAL A 218 17.52 14.52 8.89
C VAL A 218 18.30 13.23 9.09
N ALA A 219 19.61 13.26 8.84
CA ALA A 219 20.50 12.10 8.91
C ALA A 219 20.63 11.46 10.31
N SER A 220 19.83 11.88 11.28
CA SER A 220 19.85 11.40 12.67
C SER A 220 19.11 10.06 12.83
N MET A 221 19.37 9.07 11.96
CA MET A 221 19.02 7.66 12.17
C MET A 221 19.98 6.70 11.47
N ILE A 222 21.24 7.09 11.22
CA ILE A 222 22.29 6.07 11.07
C ILE A 222 22.54 5.52 12.47
N VAL A 223 21.88 4.40 12.81
CA VAL A 223 22.32 3.55 13.92
C VAL A 223 23.71 3.03 13.54
N PRO A 224 24.80 3.44 14.22
CA PRO A 224 26.08 2.81 14.01
C PRO A 224 26.05 1.49 14.78
N GLY A 225 26.10 0.36 14.08
CA GLY A 225 26.47 -0.91 14.70
C GLY A 225 25.46 -2.04 14.55
N GLY A 226 25.45 -2.64 13.37
CA GLY A 226 25.16 -4.07 13.20
C GLY A 226 26.35 -4.70 12.49
N ALA A 227 27.55 -4.57 13.05
CA ALA A 227 28.66 -5.41 12.61
C ALA A 227 28.24 -6.86 12.90
N ALA A 228 27.87 -7.59 11.86
CA ALA A 228 27.75 -9.03 11.92
C ALA A 228 29.09 -9.55 12.45
N ALA A 229 29.10 -10.03 13.69
CA ALA A 229 30.26 -10.73 14.23
C ALA A 229 30.56 -11.89 13.26
N PRO A 230 31.81 -12.03 12.77
CA PRO A 230 32.15 -13.18 11.95
C PRO A 230 31.87 -14.43 12.78
N SER A 231 30.98 -15.28 12.27
CA SER A 231 30.70 -16.59 12.84
C SER A 231 32.01 -17.36 12.95
N GLU A 232 32.48 -17.60 14.18
CA GLU A 232 33.57 -18.54 14.42
C GLU A 232 33.16 -19.91 13.83
N PRO A 233 34.03 -20.54 13.02
CA PRO A 233 33.77 -21.89 12.55
C PRO A 233 33.74 -22.85 13.75
N PRO A 234 32.89 -23.90 13.72
CA PRO A 234 32.73 -24.80 14.84
C PRO A 234 34.05 -25.47 15.19
N SER A 235 34.50 -25.23 16.43
CA SER A 235 35.57 -25.98 17.08
C SER A 235 35.20 -27.46 17.12
N GLY A 236 35.88 -28.25 16.29
CA GLY A 236 35.76 -29.71 16.30
C GLY A 236 36.18 -30.30 17.65
N PRO A 237 35.59 -31.43 18.07
CA PRO A 237 35.97 -32.05 19.34
C PRO A 237 37.34 -32.71 19.20
N GLY A 238 38.36 -32.04 19.73
CA GLY A 238 39.64 -32.64 20.07
C GLY A 238 39.55 -33.26 21.47
N GLY A 239 39.77 -34.56 21.56
CA GLY A 239 39.91 -35.32 22.81
C GLY A 239 40.11 -36.80 22.49
N THR A 240 41.32 -37.23 22.13
CA THR A 240 42.42 -37.72 23.00
C THR A 240 42.17 -39.08 23.67
N GLY A 241 43.06 -40.02 23.36
CA GLY A 241 43.41 -41.20 24.16
C GLY A 241 43.30 -42.49 23.36
N SER A 242 44.27 -43.39 23.28
CA SER A 242 45.65 -43.49 23.76
C SER A 242 46.30 -44.69 23.03
N PRO A 243 47.62 -44.88 23.06
CA PRO A 243 48.33 -45.83 22.21
C PRO A 243 48.47 -47.22 22.82
N SER A 244 48.49 -48.25 21.97
CA SER A 244 49.15 -49.55 22.16
C SER A 244 49.29 -50.23 20.80
#